data_AF-A0ABD2VTV5-F1
#
_entry.id   AF-A0ABD2VTV5-F1
#
_cell.length_a   1.000
_cell.length_b   1.000
_cell.length_c   1.000
_cell.angle_alpha   90.00
_cell.angle_beta   90.00
_cell.angle_gamma   90.00
#
_symmetry.space_group_name_H-M   'P 1'
#
loop_
_entity.id
_entity.type
_entity.pdbx_description
1 polymer ?
#
loop_
_entity_poly.entity_id
_entity_poly.type
_entity_poly.pdbx_seq_one_letter_code
_entity_poly.pdbx_strand_id
1 'polypeptide(L)'
;MNYYTIIMSDEEVIRRRLLIDGDGIGDDRRINALLKSFIKWVNNPEVDHNLHERMLPQLSQCEYAQKKSRIAAQMSQDELKNYEELADEIELEIKEAKLNIEKTKAELQEAKRVRKNRIEYDVLAKVIMEQPDRKETDLKLANLQKELSVLKEKSYHLEQKLEMRRKQFHVLISSIHSLQGMLDESDEEIMDVSLEDVNMSPKSDPKA
;
A
#
# COMPACT_ATOMS: atom_id res chain seq x y z
N MET A 1 -64.71 20.21 -56.25
CA MET A 1 -63.38 20.84 -56.26
C MET A 1 -63.20 21.55 -54.93
N ASN A 2 -62.72 20.82 -53.91
CA ASN A 2 -62.46 21.37 -52.59
C ASN A 2 -61.12 22.10 -52.63
N TYR A 3 -61.15 23.42 -52.56
CA TYR A 3 -59.97 24.23 -52.25
C TYR A 3 -59.62 24.00 -50.79
N TYR A 4 -58.61 23.16 -50.53
CA TYR A 4 -57.94 23.16 -49.23
C TYR A 4 -57.17 24.48 -49.11
N THR A 5 -57.80 25.47 -48.47
CA THR A 5 -57.06 26.58 -47.88
C THR A 5 -56.19 25.99 -46.79
N ILE A 6 -54.90 25.79 -47.09
CA ILE A 6 -53.89 25.49 -46.09
C ILE A 6 -53.83 26.71 -45.17
N ILE A 7 -54.55 26.65 -44.04
CA ILE A 7 -54.38 27.61 -42.95
C ILE A 7 -53.01 27.27 -42.35
N MET A 8 -51.99 27.97 -42.85
CA MET A 8 -50.67 27.92 -42.25
C MET A 8 -50.77 28.51 -40.84
N SER A 9 -50.21 27.80 -39.86
CA SER A 9 -50.08 28.30 -38.48
C SER A 9 -49.27 29.59 -38.47
N ASP A 10 -49.68 30.59 -37.67
CA ASP A 10 -48.97 31.87 -37.52
C ASP A 10 -47.47 31.67 -37.22
N GLU A 11 -47.12 30.60 -36.50
CA GLU A 11 -45.74 30.27 -36.19
C GLU A 11 -44.93 29.82 -37.42
N GLU A 12 -45.55 29.10 -38.36
CA GLU A 12 -44.93 28.78 -39.65
C GLU A 12 -44.79 30.01 -40.54
N VAL A 13 -45.76 30.92 -40.48
CA VAL A 13 -45.70 32.20 -41.21
C VAL A 13 -44.55 33.05 -40.67
N ILE A 14 -44.40 33.16 -39.35
CA ILE A 14 -43.31 33.89 -38.70
C ILE A 14 -41.96 33.24 -39.00
N ARG A 15 -41.85 31.89 -38.92
CA ARG A 15 -40.63 31.14 -39.23
C ARG A 15 -40.23 31.31 -40.70
N ARG A 16 -41.17 31.23 -41.64
CA ARG A 16 -40.91 31.50 -43.07
C ARG A 16 -40.55 32.96 -43.32
N ARG A 17 -41.19 33.91 -42.64
CA ARG A 17 -40.86 35.34 -42.73
C ARG A 17 -39.42 35.61 -42.27
N LEU A 18 -39.02 35.05 -41.12
CA LEU A 18 -37.66 35.15 -40.58
C LEU A 18 -36.63 34.48 -41.50
N LEU A 19 -36.96 33.33 -42.09
CA LEU A 19 -36.09 32.64 -43.05
C LEU A 19 -35.91 33.44 -44.37
N ILE A 20 -36.95 34.16 -44.82
CA ILE A 20 -36.90 34.99 -46.04
C ILE A 20 -36.20 36.34 -45.78
N ASP A 21 -36.42 36.95 -44.61
CA ASP A 21 -35.80 38.25 -44.26
C ASP A 21 -34.38 38.11 -43.70
N GLY A 22 -33.94 36.89 -43.38
CA GLY A 22 -32.64 36.63 -42.75
C GLY A 22 -32.45 37.47 -41.50
N ASP A 23 -31.27 38.07 -41.35
CA ASP A 23 -30.83 38.95 -40.24
C ASP A 23 -31.55 40.33 -40.21
N GLY A 24 -32.77 40.43 -40.76
CA GLY A 24 -33.55 41.68 -40.80
C GLY A 24 -33.05 42.74 -41.79
N ILE A 25 -32.26 42.34 -42.79
CA ILE A 25 -31.58 43.27 -43.72
C ILE A 25 -32.54 43.83 -44.79
N GLY A 26 -33.81 43.42 -44.81
CA GLY A 26 -34.83 43.92 -45.73
C GLY A 26 -34.70 43.35 -47.14
N ASP A 27 -34.32 42.08 -47.26
CA ASP A 27 -34.31 41.36 -48.55
C ASP A 27 -35.72 41.22 -49.12
N ASP A 28 -36.73 40.95 -48.28
CA ASP A 28 -38.13 40.94 -48.72
C ASP A 28 -38.55 42.32 -49.25
N ARG A 29 -38.07 43.41 -48.62
CA ARG A 29 -38.32 44.78 -49.09
C ARG A 29 -37.63 45.06 -50.43
N ARG A 30 -36.40 44.57 -50.63
CA ARG A 30 -35.65 44.70 -51.90
C ARG A 30 -36.35 43.96 -53.03
N ILE A 31 -36.74 42.71 -52.79
CA ILE A 31 -37.44 41.87 -53.78
C ILE A 31 -38.80 42.48 -54.12
N ASN A 32 -39.57 42.93 -53.12
CA ASN A 32 -40.84 43.62 -53.36
C ASN A 32 -40.67 44.94 -54.13
N ALA A 33 -39.59 45.68 -53.91
CA ALA A 33 -39.30 46.91 -54.65
C ALA A 33 -38.90 46.64 -56.12
N LEU A 34 -38.13 45.58 -56.36
CA LEU A 34 -37.80 45.09 -57.70
C LEU A 34 -39.07 44.64 -58.44
N LEU A 35 -39.93 43.84 -57.78
CA LEU A 35 -41.19 43.37 -58.34
C LEU A 35 -42.12 44.53 -58.74
N LYS A 36 -42.26 45.56 -57.89
CA LYS A 36 -43.04 46.75 -58.21
C LYS A 36 -42.44 47.54 -59.39
N SER A 37 -41.11 47.64 -59.46
CA SER A 37 -40.41 48.30 -60.57
C SER A 37 -40.60 47.53 -61.88
N PHE A 38 -40.58 46.20 -61.82
CA PHE A 38 -40.81 45.31 -62.96
C PHE A 38 -42.25 45.42 -63.49
N ILE A 39 -43.25 45.36 -62.61
CA ILE A 39 -44.67 45.54 -62.98
C ILE A 39 -44.90 46.91 -63.61
N LYS A 40 -44.27 47.97 -63.08
CA LYS A 40 -44.36 49.32 -63.64
C LYS A 40 -43.72 49.40 -65.03
N TRP A 41 -42.59 48.72 -65.25
CA TRP A 41 -41.91 48.68 -66.53
C TRP A 41 -42.72 47.94 -67.60
N VAL A 42 -43.30 46.77 -67.25
CA VAL A 42 -44.12 45.96 -68.17
C VAL A 42 -45.41 46.67 -68.59
N ASN A 43 -46.02 47.46 -67.69
CA ASN A 43 -47.26 48.18 -67.97
C ASN A 43 -47.04 49.57 -68.60
N ASN A 44 -45.79 49.94 -68.92
CA ASN A 44 -45.50 51.23 -69.53
C ASN A 44 -45.65 51.12 -71.07
N PRO A 45 -46.51 51.93 -71.71
CA PRO A 45 -46.70 51.89 -73.17
C PRO A 45 -45.46 52.35 -73.96
N GLU A 46 -44.52 53.06 -73.33
CA GLU A 46 -43.22 53.43 -73.92
C GLU A 46 -42.05 52.71 -73.22
N VAL A 47 -40.99 52.38 -73.98
CA VAL A 47 -39.81 51.68 -73.46
C VAL A 47 -38.99 52.61 -72.56
N ASP A 48 -39.19 52.50 -71.25
CA ASP A 48 -38.39 53.22 -70.26
C ASP A 48 -37.05 52.50 -70.02
N HIS A 49 -36.02 52.89 -70.78
CA HIS A 49 -34.66 52.35 -70.64
C HIS A 49 -34.01 52.68 -69.29
N ASN A 50 -34.35 53.83 -68.67
CA ASN A 50 -33.78 54.21 -67.37
C ASN A 50 -34.29 53.29 -66.25
N LEU A 51 -35.56 52.90 -66.29
CA LEU A 51 -36.13 51.95 -65.34
C LEU A 51 -35.53 50.55 -65.53
N HIS A 52 -35.31 50.13 -66.77
CA HIS A 52 -34.64 48.86 -67.09
C HIS A 52 -33.20 48.82 -66.57
N GLU A 53 -32.39 49.84 -66.85
CA GLU A 53 -31.00 49.92 -66.36
C GLU A 53 -30.92 49.96 -64.83
N ARG A 54 -31.91 50.52 -64.15
CA ARG A 54 -31.96 50.54 -62.68
C ARG A 54 -32.38 49.20 -62.07
N MET A 55 -33.16 48.38 -62.78
CA MET A 55 -33.58 47.06 -62.30
C MET A 55 -32.45 46.02 -62.34
N LEU A 56 -31.53 46.10 -63.31
CA LEU A 56 -30.40 45.18 -63.43
C LEU A 56 -29.50 45.12 -62.17
N PRO A 57 -29.00 46.24 -61.60
CA PRO A 57 -28.19 46.18 -60.38
C PRO A 57 -29.00 45.73 -59.16
N GLN A 58 -30.30 46.02 -59.11
CA GLN A 58 -31.19 45.53 -58.05
C GLN A 58 -31.34 44.01 -58.10
N LEU A 59 -31.46 43.43 -59.31
CA LEU A 59 -31.48 41.99 -59.52
C LEU A 59 -30.14 41.36 -59.12
N SER A 60 -29.02 41.91 -59.58
CA SER A 60 -27.67 41.44 -59.20
C SER A 60 -27.44 41.44 -57.69
N GLN A 61 -27.97 42.45 -56.98
CA GLN A 61 -27.88 42.53 -55.52
C GLN A 61 -28.74 41.45 -54.84
N CYS A 62 -29.93 41.15 -55.36
CA CYS A 62 -30.78 40.07 -54.84
C CYS A 62 -30.12 38.70 -55.05
N GLU A 63 -29.52 38.46 -56.23
CA GLU A 63 -28.78 37.22 -56.50
C GLU A 63 -27.56 37.05 -55.59
N TYR A 64 -26.83 38.14 -55.34
CA TYR A 64 -25.70 38.13 -54.42
C TYR A 64 -26.14 37.81 -52.99
N ALA A 65 -27.20 38.46 -52.49
CA ALA A 65 -27.75 38.20 -51.16
C ALA A 65 -28.19 36.73 -51.00
N GLN A 66 -28.86 36.17 -52.01
CA GLN A 66 -29.24 34.76 -52.03
C GLN A 66 -28.03 33.82 -51.98
N LYS A 67 -27.00 34.08 -52.82
CA LYS A 67 -25.77 33.27 -52.83
C LYS A 67 -25.04 33.34 -51.47
N LYS A 68 -24.94 34.53 -50.88
CA LYS A 68 -24.35 34.74 -49.56
C LYS A 68 -25.10 33.97 -48.48
N SER A 69 -26.43 34.07 -48.44
CA SER A 69 -27.27 33.36 -47.48
C SER A 69 -27.09 31.84 -47.59
N ARG A 70 -27.05 31.30 -48.81
CA ARG A 70 -26.82 29.86 -49.03
C ARG A 70 -25.46 29.40 -48.53
N ILE A 71 -24.40 30.16 -48.80
CA ILE A 71 -23.04 29.82 -48.31
C ILE A 71 -22.99 29.90 -46.79
N ALA A 72 -23.61 30.92 -46.19
CA ALA A 72 -23.68 31.04 -44.73
C ALA A 72 -24.43 29.86 -44.09
N ALA A 73 -25.56 29.44 -44.68
CA ALA A 73 -26.30 28.27 -44.21
C ALA A 73 -25.46 26.97 -44.29
N GLN A 74 -24.73 26.78 -45.40
CA GLN A 74 -23.82 25.64 -45.55
C GLN A 74 -22.70 25.67 -44.51
N MET A 75 -22.06 26.83 -44.33
CA MET A 75 -21.02 27.05 -43.32
C MET A 75 -21.53 26.71 -41.92
N SER A 76 -22.70 27.21 -41.53
CA SER A 76 -23.29 26.90 -40.21
C SER A 76 -23.59 25.41 -40.05
N GLN A 77 -23.98 24.70 -41.11
CA GLN A 77 -24.20 23.25 -41.05
C GLN A 77 -22.88 22.49 -40.86
N ASP A 78 -21.81 22.91 -41.52
CA ASP A 78 -20.50 22.29 -41.39
C ASP A 78 -19.85 22.62 -40.04
N GLU A 79 -20.02 23.84 -39.53
CA GLU A 79 -19.63 24.22 -38.17
C GLU A 79 -20.35 23.38 -37.11
N LEU A 80 -21.65 23.14 -37.28
CA LEU A 80 -22.43 22.32 -36.34
C LEU A 80 -21.89 20.89 -36.26
N LYS A 81 -21.56 20.27 -37.40
CA LYS A 81 -20.92 18.94 -37.42
C LYS A 81 -19.56 18.94 -36.73
N ASN A 82 -18.75 19.96 -36.99
CA ASN A 82 -17.44 20.09 -36.34
C ASN A 82 -17.57 20.26 -34.82
N TYR A 83 -18.60 20.96 -34.33
CA TYR A 83 -18.88 21.06 -32.90
C TYR A 83 -19.38 19.74 -32.30
N GLU A 84 -20.15 18.94 -33.04
CA GLU A 84 -20.55 17.60 -32.62
C GLU A 84 -19.33 16.67 -32.49
N GLU A 85 -18.45 16.65 -33.50
CA GLU A 85 -17.21 15.86 -33.48
C GLU A 85 -16.28 16.28 -32.34
N LEU A 86 -16.10 17.58 -32.12
CA LEU A 86 -15.30 18.11 -31.01
C LEU A 86 -15.90 17.75 -29.65
N ALA A 87 -17.23 17.75 -29.52
CA ALA A 87 -17.89 17.36 -28.28
C ALA A 87 -17.64 15.88 -27.96
N ASP A 88 -17.72 15.01 -28.97
CA ASP A 88 -17.43 13.59 -28.83
C ASP A 88 -15.96 13.34 -28.46
N GLU A 89 -15.02 14.07 -29.07
CA GLU A 89 -13.58 14.01 -28.74
C GLU A 89 -13.32 14.40 -27.30
N ILE A 90 -13.89 15.53 -26.85
CA ILE A 90 -13.78 15.98 -25.46
C ILE A 90 -14.37 14.94 -24.50
N GLU A 91 -15.49 14.31 -24.85
CA GLU A 91 -16.07 13.26 -24.00
C GLU A 91 -15.16 12.03 -23.88
N LEU A 92 -14.48 11.64 -24.96
CA LEU A 92 -13.49 10.57 -24.94
C LEU A 92 -12.28 10.93 -24.08
N GLU A 93 -11.73 12.14 -24.24
CA GLU A 93 -10.62 12.62 -23.41
C GLU A 93 -10.99 12.66 -21.93
N ILE A 94 -12.20 13.10 -21.58
CA ILE A 94 -12.69 13.09 -20.19
C ILE A 94 -12.78 11.66 -19.66
N LYS A 95 -13.25 10.71 -20.45
CA LYS A 95 -13.31 9.28 -20.06
C LYS A 95 -11.91 8.73 -19.82
N GLU A 96 -10.96 9.02 -20.71
CA GLU A 96 -9.57 8.60 -20.55
C GLU A 96 -8.91 9.23 -19.32
N ALA A 97 -9.09 10.53 -19.12
CA ALA A 97 -8.57 11.24 -17.95
C ALA A 97 -9.12 10.64 -16.63
N LYS A 98 -10.42 10.31 -16.59
CA LYS A 98 -11.02 9.61 -15.42
C LYS A 98 -10.39 8.24 -15.17
N LEU A 99 -10.14 7.47 -16.22
CA LEU A 99 -9.47 6.17 -16.10
C LEU A 99 -8.04 6.33 -15.57
N ASN A 100 -7.30 7.29 -16.11
CA ASN A 100 -5.95 7.60 -15.65
C ASN A 100 -5.91 8.06 -14.18
N ILE A 101 -6.90 8.82 -13.73
CA ILE A 101 -7.05 9.19 -12.31
C ILE A 101 -7.25 7.95 -11.42
N GLU A 102 -8.14 7.03 -11.79
CA GLU A 102 -8.35 5.81 -10.99
C GLU A 102 -7.11 4.91 -10.98
N LYS A 103 -6.40 4.79 -12.11
CA LYS A 103 -5.14 4.05 -12.18
C LYS A 103 -4.07 4.67 -11.27
N THR A 104 -3.83 5.96 -11.37
CA THR A 104 -2.82 6.67 -10.55
C THR A 104 -3.17 6.66 -9.07
N LYS A 105 -4.47 6.65 -8.72
CA LYS A 105 -4.94 6.49 -7.33
C LYS A 105 -4.63 5.10 -6.78
N ALA A 106 -4.82 4.04 -7.57
CA ALA A 106 -4.45 2.68 -7.18
C ALA A 106 -2.92 2.54 -7.00
N GLU A 107 -2.14 3.09 -7.94
CA GLU A 107 -0.67 3.12 -7.84
C GLU A 107 -0.19 3.89 -6.60
N LEU A 108 -0.85 5.00 -6.26
CA LEU A 108 -0.54 5.78 -5.06
C LEU A 108 -0.81 4.98 -3.78
N GLN A 109 -1.91 4.22 -3.73
CA GLN A 109 -2.21 3.35 -2.58
C GLN A 109 -1.14 2.27 -2.42
N GLU A 110 -0.71 1.66 -3.52
CA GLU A 110 0.36 0.66 -3.51
C GLU A 110 1.69 1.27 -3.04
N ALA A 111 2.07 2.42 -3.59
CA ALA A 111 3.28 3.13 -3.19
C ALA A 111 3.26 3.50 -1.69
N LYS A 112 2.11 3.91 -1.15
CA LYS A 112 1.93 4.15 0.29
C LYS A 112 2.13 2.87 1.11
N ARG A 113 1.60 1.73 0.64
CA ARG A 113 1.78 0.43 1.29
C ARG A 113 3.25 0.02 1.32
N VAL A 114 3.95 0.10 0.19
CA VAL A 114 5.39 -0.19 0.09
C VAL A 114 6.20 0.72 1.02
N ARG A 115 5.88 2.02 1.07
CA ARG A 115 6.54 2.96 1.98
C ARG A 115 6.31 2.59 3.44
N LYS A 116 5.09 2.23 3.83
CA LYS A 116 4.78 1.79 5.20
C LYS A 116 5.59 0.55 5.57
N ASN A 117 5.59 -0.47 4.71
CA ASN A 117 6.36 -1.69 4.92
C ASN A 117 7.85 -1.39 5.06
N ARG A 118 8.41 -0.50 4.22
CA ARG A 118 9.81 -0.09 4.31
C ARG A 118 10.13 0.56 5.65
N ILE A 119 9.27 1.44 6.15
CA ILE A 119 9.46 2.07 7.47
C ILE A 119 9.42 1.02 8.58
N GLU A 120 8.48 0.07 8.52
CA GLU A 120 8.40 -1.03 9.49
C GLU A 120 9.66 -1.89 9.49
N TYR A 121 10.19 -2.22 8.31
CA TYR A 121 11.47 -2.93 8.17
C TYR A 121 12.65 -2.12 8.72
N ASP A 122 12.71 -0.82 8.44
CA ASP A 122 13.79 0.05 8.95
C ASP A 122 13.75 0.15 10.49
N VAL A 123 12.55 0.22 11.08
CA VAL A 123 12.38 0.20 12.54
C VAL A 123 12.82 -1.13 13.12
N LEU A 124 12.41 -2.25 12.53
CA LEU A 124 12.81 -3.58 13.00
C LEU A 124 14.32 -3.79 12.86
N ALA A 125 14.92 -3.33 11.76
CA ALA A 125 16.36 -3.39 11.54
C ALA A 125 17.13 -2.62 12.61
N LYS A 126 16.67 -1.43 13.03
CA LYS A 126 17.28 -0.69 14.14
C LYS A 126 17.26 -1.47 15.44
N VAL A 127 16.13 -2.08 15.79
CA VAL A 127 16.01 -2.92 17.01
C VAL A 127 16.93 -4.13 16.93
N ILE A 128 17.07 -4.75 15.75
CA ILE A 128 18.00 -5.88 15.54
C ILE A 128 19.46 -5.42 15.69
N MET A 129 19.81 -4.23 15.20
CA MET A 129 21.16 -3.68 15.32
C MET A 129 21.57 -3.35 16.76
N GLU A 130 20.62 -3.12 17.67
CA GLU A 130 20.90 -2.95 19.11
C GLU A 130 21.35 -4.27 19.77
N GLN A 131 21.02 -5.41 19.17
CA GLN A 131 21.43 -6.72 19.67
C GLN A 131 22.85 -7.08 19.19
N PRO A 132 23.63 -7.83 19.98
CA PRO A 132 24.98 -8.25 19.61
C PRO A 132 24.96 -9.14 18.37
N ASP A 133 26.07 -9.13 17.62
CA ASP A 133 26.18 -9.97 16.44
C ASP A 133 26.02 -11.45 16.80
N ARG A 134 25.25 -12.15 15.97
CA ARG A 134 24.90 -13.55 16.19
C ARG A 134 26.14 -14.43 16.19
N LYS A 135 27.07 -14.19 15.25
CA LYS A 135 28.30 -14.99 15.14
C LYS A 135 29.18 -14.85 16.37
N GLU A 136 29.34 -13.62 16.88
CA GLU A 136 30.09 -13.38 18.11
C GLU A 136 29.43 -14.05 19.32
N THR A 137 28.10 -13.98 19.40
CA THR A 137 27.34 -14.59 20.49
C THR A 137 27.46 -16.11 20.46
N ASP A 138 27.35 -16.73 19.27
CA ASP A 138 27.51 -18.18 19.07
C ASP A 138 28.92 -18.64 19.45
N LEU A 139 29.96 -17.86 19.10
CA LEU A 139 31.35 -18.16 19.48
C LEU A 139 31.55 -18.10 21.00
N LYS A 140 31.01 -17.07 21.66
CA LYS A 140 31.05 -16.95 23.14
C LYS A 140 30.33 -18.13 23.79
N LEU A 141 29.19 -18.56 23.23
CA LEU A 141 28.41 -19.70 23.72
C LEU A 141 29.19 -21.01 23.61
N ALA A 142 29.83 -21.25 22.47
CA ALA A 142 30.68 -22.43 22.25
C ALA A 142 31.87 -22.47 23.22
N ASN A 143 32.52 -21.32 23.46
CA ASN A 143 33.63 -21.22 24.42
C ASN A 143 33.15 -21.50 25.85
N LEU A 144 32.05 -20.89 26.27
CA LEU A 144 31.45 -21.13 27.58
C LEU A 144 31.05 -22.59 27.77
N GLN A 145 30.48 -23.24 26.75
CA GLN A 145 30.16 -24.67 26.82
C GLN A 145 31.41 -25.54 27.01
N LYS A 146 32.51 -25.22 26.31
CA LYS A 146 33.78 -25.93 26.47
C LYS A 146 34.35 -25.75 27.88
N GLU A 147 34.37 -24.52 28.39
CA GLU A 147 34.81 -24.23 29.75
C GLU A 147 33.96 -24.99 30.79
N LEU A 148 32.64 -24.98 30.63
CA LEU A 148 31.72 -25.68 31.51
C LEU A 148 31.96 -27.20 31.50
N SER A 149 32.25 -27.79 30.34
CA SER A 149 32.64 -29.20 30.24
C SER A 149 33.93 -29.48 31.01
N VAL A 150 34.96 -28.65 30.84
CA VAL A 150 36.25 -28.81 31.54
C VAL A 150 36.07 -28.63 33.05
N LEU A 151 35.27 -27.67 33.51
CA LEU A 151 34.98 -27.50 34.93
C LEU A 151 34.22 -28.70 35.51
N LYS A 152 33.26 -29.27 34.78
CA LYS A 152 32.56 -30.50 35.20
C LYS A 152 33.52 -31.68 35.34
N GLU A 153 34.42 -31.88 34.39
CA GLU A 153 35.44 -32.93 34.46
C GLU A 153 36.37 -32.73 35.67
N LYS A 154 36.83 -31.49 35.91
CA LYS A 154 37.65 -31.17 37.08
C LYS A 154 36.92 -31.41 38.40
N SER A 155 35.65 -30.99 38.49
CA SER A 155 34.80 -31.25 39.66
C SER A 155 34.66 -32.74 39.91
N TYR A 156 34.35 -33.51 38.87
CA TYR A 156 34.22 -34.96 38.96
C TYR A 156 35.53 -35.63 39.41
N HIS A 157 36.67 -35.19 38.88
CA HIS A 157 37.97 -35.71 39.30
C HIS A 157 38.30 -35.36 40.76
N LEU A 158 37.98 -34.15 41.21
CA LEU A 158 38.16 -33.75 42.61
C LEU A 158 37.27 -34.57 43.55
N GLU A 159 36.01 -34.79 43.18
CA GLU A 159 35.05 -35.63 43.91
C GLU A 159 35.63 -37.05 44.09
N GLN A 160 36.11 -37.66 43.02
CA GLN A 160 36.75 -38.99 43.07
C GLN A 160 37.99 -39.00 43.97
N LYS A 161 38.84 -37.97 43.90
CA LYS A 161 40.03 -37.86 44.78
C LYS A 161 39.64 -37.75 46.24
N LEU A 162 38.61 -36.96 46.55
CA LEU A 162 38.11 -36.78 47.91
C LEU A 162 37.55 -38.11 48.45
N GLU A 163 36.76 -38.82 47.65
CA GLU A 163 36.21 -40.13 48.02
C GLU A 163 37.32 -41.18 48.24
N MET A 164 38.36 -41.20 47.40
CA MET A 164 39.54 -42.05 47.60
C MET A 164 40.27 -41.72 48.91
N ARG A 165 40.47 -40.43 49.22
CA ARG A 165 41.07 -40.00 50.49
C ARG A 165 40.20 -40.41 51.69
N ARG A 166 38.88 -40.26 51.59
CA ARG A 166 37.94 -40.66 52.63
C ARG A 166 38.02 -42.17 52.92
N LYS A 167 38.14 -43.00 51.88
CA LYS A 167 38.39 -44.44 52.01
C LYS A 167 39.76 -44.73 52.66
N GLN A 168 40.82 -44.03 52.26
CA GLN A 168 42.15 -44.17 52.87
C GLN A 168 42.14 -43.80 54.37
N PHE A 169 41.46 -42.72 54.75
CA PHE A 169 41.28 -42.34 56.14
C PHE A 169 40.48 -43.39 56.93
N HIS A 170 39.44 -43.97 56.33
CA HIS A 170 38.68 -45.04 56.97
C HIS A 170 39.55 -46.27 57.27
N VAL A 171 40.42 -46.67 56.32
CA VAL A 171 41.40 -47.74 56.54
C VAL A 171 42.36 -47.37 57.68
N LEU A 172 42.94 -46.17 57.67
CA LEU A 172 43.83 -45.72 58.75
C LEU A 172 43.15 -45.74 60.12
N ILE A 173 41.92 -45.24 60.22
CA ILE A 173 41.14 -45.27 61.47
C ILE A 173 40.88 -46.71 61.91
N SER A 174 40.51 -47.60 60.99
CA SER A 174 40.32 -49.02 61.29
C SER A 174 41.62 -49.69 61.75
N SER A 175 42.77 -49.36 61.16
CA SER A 175 44.07 -49.86 61.59
C SER A 175 44.47 -49.31 62.97
N ILE A 176 44.18 -48.03 63.26
CA ILE A 176 44.38 -47.45 64.59
C ILE A 176 43.53 -48.17 65.64
N HIS A 177 42.24 -48.39 65.37
CA HIS A 177 41.37 -49.15 66.28
C HIS A 177 41.87 -50.59 66.47
N SER A 178 42.37 -51.24 65.41
CA SER A 178 42.95 -52.59 65.52
C SER A 178 44.23 -52.61 66.36
N LEU A 179 45.11 -51.61 66.20
CA LEU A 179 46.32 -51.50 67.01
C LEU A 179 46.00 -51.14 68.47
N GLN A 180 44.98 -50.31 68.71
CA GLN A 180 44.49 -50.05 70.06
C GLN A 180 43.93 -51.32 70.71
N GLY A 181 43.12 -52.10 69.99
CA GLY A 181 42.63 -53.39 70.49
C GLY A 181 43.75 -54.38 70.80
N MET A 182 44.79 -54.46 69.96
CA MET A 182 45.97 -55.28 70.26
C MET A 182 46.78 -54.76 71.46
N LEU A 183 46.83 -53.45 71.68
CA LEU A 183 47.50 -52.87 72.84
C LEU A 183 46.73 -53.19 74.13
N ASP A 184 45.41 -53.05 74.09
CA ASP A 184 44.50 -53.41 75.19
C ASP A 184 44.58 -54.92 75.50
N GLU A 185 44.72 -55.79 74.49
CA GLU A 185 44.95 -57.23 74.66
C GLU A 185 46.36 -57.55 75.23
N SER A 186 47.39 -56.78 74.88
CA SER A 186 48.76 -56.99 75.37
C SER A 186 48.98 -56.54 76.82
N ASP A 187 48.18 -55.60 77.33
CA ASP A 187 48.17 -55.24 78.75
C ASP A 187 47.53 -56.34 79.62
N GLU A 188 46.69 -57.22 79.05
CA GLU A 188 46.18 -58.40 79.76
C GLU A 188 47.21 -59.55 79.86
N GLU A 189 48.10 -59.72 78.86
CA GLU A 189 49.10 -60.81 78.86
C GLU A 189 50.31 -60.58 79.80
N ILE A 190 50.59 -59.35 80.25
CA ILE A 190 51.68 -59.08 81.21
C ILE A 190 51.27 -59.44 82.65
N MET A 191 49.98 -59.64 82.93
CA MET A 191 49.49 -59.89 84.30
C MET A 191 49.38 -61.37 84.68
N ASP A 192 49.77 -62.32 83.81
CA ASP A 192 49.57 -63.77 84.06
C ASP A 192 50.86 -64.61 84.15
N VAL A 193 51.92 -64.12 84.82
CA VAL A 193 53.02 -65.00 85.25
C VAL A 193 53.66 -64.55 86.58
N SER A 194 53.12 -64.99 87.73
CA SER A 194 53.93 -65.30 88.94
C SER A 194 53.13 -66.03 90.04
N LEU A 195 53.27 -67.37 90.04
CA LEU A 195 53.48 -68.29 91.17
C LEU A 195 52.47 -68.40 92.35
N GLU A 196 51.87 -69.59 92.43
CA GLU A 196 51.39 -70.30 93.64
C GLU A 196 52.46 -70.26 94.77
N ASP A 197 52.20 -70.34 96.08
CA ASP A 197 51.37 -71.32 96.78
C ASP A 197 51.48 -71.12 98.33
N VAL A 198 50.61 -71.81 99.09
CA VAL A 198 50.71 -72.26 100.51
C VAL A 198 50.42 -71.32 101.73
N ASN A 199 49.34 -71.68 102.43
CA ASN A 199 49.25 -72.07 103.86
C ASN A 199 48.60 -71.16 104.94
N MET A 200 47.57 -71.76 105.56
CA MET A 200 47.23 -71.82 107.01
C MET A 200 46.82 -70.56 107.80
N SER A 201 45.50 -70.49 108.02
CA SER A 201 44.70 -70.20 109.25
C SER A 201 45.42 -70.19 110.64
N PRO A 202 44.76 -69.79 111.77
CA PRO A 202 43.43 -69.17 111.97
C PRO A 202 43.32 -68.07 113.09
N LYS A 203 42.16 -67.38 113.10
CA LYS A 203 41.34 -66.85 114.23
C LYS A 203 41.97 -66.04 115.38
N SER A 204 41.34 -64.89 115.68
CA SER A 204 40.78 -64.63 117.01
C SER A 204 39.58 -63.66 116.96
N ASP A 205 38.50 -64.10 117.62
CA ASP A 205 37.25 -63.45 118.02
C ASP A 205 37.45 -62.17 118.89
N PRO A 206 36.43 -61.55 119.52
CA PRO A 206 35.04 -61.26 119.14
C PRO A 206 34.59 -59.80 119.45
N LYS A 207 33.39 -59.46 118.95
CA LYS A 207 32.34 -58.60 119.54
C LYS A 207 32.69 -57.22 120.12
N ALA A 208 31.99 -56.21 119.57
CA ALA A 208 30.86 -55.60 120.27
C ALA A 208 29.64 -55.61 119.33
#